data_AF-A0AAW1MRR2-F1
#
_entry.id   AF-A0AAW1MRR2-F1
#
_cell.length_a   1.000
_cell.length_b   1.000
_cell.length_c   1.000
_cell.angle_alpha   90.00
_cell.angle_beta   90.00
_cell.angle_gamma   90.00
#
_symmetry.space_group_name_H-M   'P 1'
#
loop_
_entity.id
_entity.type
_entity.pdbx_description
1 polymer ?
#
loop_
_entity_poly.entity_id
_entity_poly.type
_entity_poly.pdbx_seq_one_letter_code
_entity_poly.pdbx_strand_id
1 'polypeptide(L)'
;MFARPHESETLPEGIVVQTSNQEMRPLWDFSPAKDTLKPSLSLLAIAVGVKQKDIVNSIVDKFLSYDFAVMFFHYDGVVDEWSDRVIHVAAKNQTKWWFAKGFLHPDIVAEYNYVFLWDEDIDIENFHPQR
;
A
#
# COMPACT_ATOMS: atom_id res chain seq x y z
N MET A 1 -19.32 25.51 -8.34
CA MET A 1 -18.29 26.53 -8.59
C MET A 1 -17.41 26.55 -7.35
N PHE A 2 -16.28 25.84 -7.36
CA PHE A 2 -15.40 25.76 -6.19
C PHE A 2 -14.41 26.93 -6.25
N ALA A 3 -14.36 27.72 -5.18
CA ALA A 3 -13.53 28.92 -5.12
C ALA A 3 -12.03 28.55 -5.07
N ARG A 4 -11.22 29.23 -5.87
CA ARG A 4 -9.77 29.10 -5.83
C ARG A 4 -9.24 29.76 -4.54
N PRO A 5 -8.35 29.11 -3.78
CA PRO A 5 -7.71 29.75 -2.64
C PRO A 5 -6.85 30.93 -3.12
N HIS A 6 -6.88 32.03 -2.37
CA HIS A 6 -6.34 33.35 -2.74
C HIS A 6 -4.83 33.37 -3.04
N GLU A 7 -4.09 32.29 -2.71
CA GLU A 7 -2.63 32.20 -2.87
C GLU A 7 -2.18 31.52 -4.19
N SER A 8 -3.10 31.01 -5.01
CA SER A 8 -2.73 30.31 -6.26
C SER A 8 -2.22 31.24 -7.38
N GLU A 9 -2.34 32.55 -7.23
CA GLU A 9 -1.97 33.54 -8.27
C GLU A 9 -0.47 33.78 -8.41
N THR A 10 0.35 33.26 -7.49
CA THR A 10 1.82 33.45 -7.49
C THR A 10 2.59 32.33 -8.17
N LEU A 11 1.92 31.21 -8.49
CA LEU A 11 2.56 30.04 -9.08
C LEU A 11 2.50 30.11 -10.62
N PRO A 12 3.61 29.85 -11.32
CA PRO A 12 3.64 29.74 -12.78
C PRO A 12 2.49 28.89 -13.35
N GLU A 13 1.92 29.33 -14.48
CA GLU A 13 0.93 28.55 -15.22
C GLU A 13 1.45 27.13 -15.48
N GLY A 14 0.65 26.12 -15.10
CA GLY A 14 1.01 24.70 -15.22
C GLY A 14 1.47 24.03 -13.92
N ILE A 15 1.76 24.77 -12.84
CA ILE A 15 2.08 24.19 -11.52
C ILE A 15 0.82 23.79 -10.75
N VAL A 16 -0.26 24.57 -10.87
CA VAL A 16 -1.51 24.31 -10.16
C VAL A 16 -2.39 23.40 -11.00
N VAL A 17 -2.54 22.14 -10.58
CA VAL A 17 -3.46 21.18 -11.18
C VAL A 17 -4.63 20.96 -10.22
N GLN A 18 -5.87 21.06 -10.73
CA GLN A 18 -7.07 20.90 -9.90
C GLN A 18 -7.23 19.49 -9.33
N THR A 19 -6.66 18.50 -10.00
CA THR A 19 -6.80 17.07 -9.67
C THR A 19 -5.44 16.39 -9.76
N SER A 20 -5.01 15.76 -8.67
CA SER A 20 -3.86 14.85 -8.69
C SER A 20 -4.31 13.47 -9.18
N ASN A 21 -3.52 12.81 -10.03
CA ASN A 21 -3.78 11.44 -10.45
C ASN A 21 -3.29 10.39 -9.43
N GLN A 22 -2.79 10.81 -8.26
CA GLN A 22 -2.28 10.00 -7.15
C GLN A 22 -1.12 9.04 -7.50
N GLU A 23 -0.55 9.16 -8.70
CA GLU A 23 0.59 8.34 -9.11
C GLU A 23 1.89 8.86 -8.50
N MET A 24 2.70 7.95 -7.95
CA MET A 24 4.06 8.30 -7.53
C MET A 24 4.91 8.65 -8.75
N ARG A 25 5.48 9.86 -8.76
CA ARG A 25 6.43 10.31 -9.77
C ARG A 25 7.75 10.70 -9.10
N PRO A 26 8.91 10.22 -9.59
CA PRO A 26 10.19 10.67 -9.07
C PRO A 26 10.39 12.17 -9.33
N LEU A 27 10.93 12.90 -8.34
CA LEU A 27 11.10 14.36 -8.42
C LEU A 27 12.13 14.81 -9.48
N TRP A 28 12.97 13.90 -9.96
CA TRP A 28 14.03 14.17 -10.95
C TRP A 28 13.72 13.66 -12.35
N ASP A 29 12.52 13.09 -12.58
CA ASP A 29 12.18 12.49 -13.87
C ASP A 29 11.68 13.54 -14.85
N PHE A 30 12.64 14.17 -15.56
CA PHE A 30 12.40 15.17 -16.61
C PHE A 30 12.38 14.56 -18.02
N SER A 31 12.43 13.24 -18.15
CA SER A 31 12.48 12.56 -19.45
C SER A 31 11.08 12.10 -19.89
N PRO A 32 10.72 12.21 -21.19
CA PRO A 32 9.54 11.52 -21.71
C PRO A 32 9.81 10.01 -21.61
N ALA A 33 9.19 9.37 -20.62
CA ALA A 33 9.49 8.00 -20.23
C ALA A 33 9.32 7.05 -21.41
N LYS A 34 10.38 6.28 -21.68
CA LYS A 34 10.31 5.12 -22.57
C LYS A 34 9.69 4.00 -21.74
N ASP A 35 8.37 3.86 -21.84
CA ASP A 35 7.55 2.85 -21.17
C ASP A 35 7.97 1.43 -21.57
N THR A 36 9.03 0.90 -20.97
CA THR A 36 9.05 -0.53 -20.66
C THR A 36 8.24 -0.68 -19.39
N LEU A 37 6.92 -0.83 -19.55
CA LEU A 37 5.97 -1.06 -18.46
C LEU A 37 6.43 -2.29 -17.69
N LYS A 38 7.13 -2.10 -16.57
CA LYS A 38 7.18 -3.15 -15.55
C LYS A 38 5.73 -3.43 -15.16
N PRO A 39 5.33 -4.70 -14.95
CA PRO A 39 4.01 -4.98 -14.43
C PRO A 39 3.78 -4.15 -13.18
N SER A 40 2.62 -3.49 -13.11
CA SER A 40 2.24 -2.69 -11.95
C SER A 40 2.09 -3.63 -10.76
N LEU A 41 3.08 -3.65 -9.88
CA LEU A 41 3.03 -4.42 -8.65
C LEU A 41 2.37 -3.56 -7.58
N SER A 42 1.36 -4.13 -6.92
CA SER A 42 0.72 -3.51 -5.76
C SER A 42 0.95 -4.39 -4.54
N LEU A 43 1.19 -3.78 -3.38
CA LEU A 43 1.45 -4.47 -2.12
C LEU A 43 0.32 -4.22 -1.12
N LEU A 44 -0.21 -5.29 -0.54
CA LEU A 44 -0.95 -5.26 0.71
C LEU A 44 0.02 -5.61 1.84
N ALA A 45 0.22 -4.68 2.77
CA ALA A 45 0.96 -4.87 4.01
C ALA A 45 -0.04 -4.86 5.17
N ILE A 46 -0.25 -6.00 5.83
CA ILE A 46 -1.31 -6.17 6.83
C ILE A 46 -0.77 -6.72 8.15
N ALA A 47 -1.19 -6.12 9.26
CA ALA A 47 -0.96 -6.70 10.59
C ALA A 47 -1.88 -7.91 10.79
N VAL A 48 -1.33 -9.01 11.32
CA VAL A 48 -2.11 -10.25 11.46
C VAL A 48 -1.86 -10.92 12.81
N GLY A 49 -2.91 -11.57 13.30
CA GLY A 49 -2.84 -12.49 14.42
C GLY A 49 -3.83 -13.64 14.22
N VAL A 50 -3.46 -14.83 14.67
CA VAL A 50 -4.18 -16.09 14.40
C VAL A 50 -5.63 -16.07 14.90
N LYS A 51 -5.94 -15.24 15.90
CA LYS A 51 -7.30 -15.06 16.41
C LYS A 51 -8.26 -14.42 15.40
N GLN A 52 -7.74 -13.69 14.41
CA GLN A 52 -8.53 -12.99 13.39
C GLN A 52 -8.34 -13.58 11.98
N LYS A 53 -7.87 -14.84 11.93
CA LYS A 53 -7.50 -15.54 10.69
C LYS A 53 -8.62 -15.55 9.64
N ASP A 54 -9.87 -15.74 10.04
CA ASP A 54 -11.00 -15.80 9.11
C ASP A 54 -11.22 -14.46 8.39
N ILE A 55 -11.16 -13.34 9.14
CA ILE A 55 -11.30 -11.99 8.60
C ILE A 55 -10.11 -11.67 7.68
N VAL A 56 -8.89 -11.97 8.13
CA VAL A 56 -7.68 -11.76 7.33
C VAL A 56 -7.71 -12.58 6.05
N ASN A 57 -8.15 -13.83 6.08
CA ASN A 57 -8.28 -14.66 4.87
C ASN A 57 -9.25 -14.03 3.86
N SER A 58 -10.40 -13.53 4.32
CA SER A 58 -11.35 -12.84 3.44
C SER A 58 -10.75 -11.59 2.78
N ILE A 59 -9.97 -10.82 3.55
CA ILE A 59 -9.24 -9.66 3.02
C ILE A 59 -8.24 -10.10 1.96
N VAL A 60 -7.41 -11.09 2.29
CA VAL A 60 -6.31 -11.56 1.45
C VAL A 60 -6.80 -12.17 0.16
N ASP A 61 -7.85 -12.99 0.21
CA ASP A 61 -8.48 -13.57 -0.99
C ASP A 61 -8.95 -12.47 -1.96
N LYS A 62 -9.52 -11.39 -1.42
CA LYS A 62 -9.93 -10.24 -2.23
C LYS A 62 -8.73 -9.58 -2.89
N PHE A 63 -7.67 -9.26 -2.15
CA PHE A 63 -6.50 -8.60 -2.71
C PHE A 63 -5.71 -9.49 -3.69
N LEU A 64 -5.56 -10.78 -3.39
CA LEU A 64 -4.93 -11.74 -4.30
C LEU A 64 -5.69 -11.87 -5.63
N SER A 65 -7.01 -11.73 -5.63
CA SER A 65 -7.81 -11.71 -6.87
C SER A 65 -7.52 -10.50 -7.79
N TYR A 66 -6.81 -9.49 -7.28
CA TYR A 66 -6.38 -8.31 -8.00
C TYR A 66 -4.85 -8.26 -8.23
N ASP A 67 -4.18 -9.42 -8.13
CA ASP A 67 -2.73 -9.57 -8.35
C ASP A 67 -1.84 -8.76 -7.39
N PHE A 68 -2.29 -8.57 -6.14
CA PHE A 68 -1.48 -7.95 -5.11
C PHE A 68 -0.44 -8.92 -4.55
N ALA A 69 0.78 -8.44 -4.33
CA ALA A 69 1.66 -9.05 -3.36
C ALA A 69 1.09 -8.83 -1.95
N VAL A 70 1.24 -9.82 -1.07
CA VAL A 70 0.72 -9.73 0.30
C VAL A 70 1.87 -9.95 1.28
N MET A 71 1.95 -9.08 2.29
CA MET A 71 2.93 -9.15 3.37
C MET A 71 2.20 -9.13 4.71
N PHE A 72 2.44 -10.15 5.52
CA PHE A 72 1.91 -10.32 6.87
C PHE A 72 2.90 -9.87 7.92
N PHE A 73 2.43 -9.03 8.84
CA PHE A 73 3.13 -8.64 10.05
C PHE A 73 2.53 -9.37 11.25
N HIS A 74 3.15 -10.48 11.64
CA HIS A 74 2.71 -11.33 12.74
C HIS A 74 3.07 -10.70 14.09
N TYR A 75 2.10 -10.07 14.74
CA TYR A 75 2.31 -9.46 16.07
C TYR A 75 2.25 -10.51 17.20
N ASP A 76 1.57 -11.64 16.98
CA ASP A 76 1.50 -12.76 17.93
C ASP A 76 2.62 -13.80 17.75
N GLY A 77 3.38 -13.70 16.65
CA GLY A 77 4.48 -14.58 16.30
C GLY A 77 4.06 -15.96 15.78
N VAL A 78 2.78 -16.17 15.46
CA VAL A 78 2.27 -17.44 14.93
C VAL A 78 2.35 -17.42 13.41
N VAL A 79 3.40 -18.01 12.83
CA VAL A 79 3.64 -18.01 11.37
C VAL A 79 3.15 -19.29 10.69
N ASP A 80 3.33 -20.45 11.31
CA ASP A 80 3.11 -21.78 10.70
C ASP A 80 1.65 -22.08 10.34
N GLU A 81 0.72 -21.27 10.84
CA GLU A 81 -0.71 -21.41 10.59
C GLU A 81 -1.16 -20.74 9.28
N TRP A 82 -0.29 -19.99 8.59
CA TRP A 82 -0.67 -19.14 7.47
C TRP A 82 -0.18 -19.68 6.12
N SER A 83 -0.75 -19.17 5.02
CA SER A 83 -0.37 -19.59 3.66
C SER A 83 1.07 -19.22 3.34
N ASP A 84 1.80 -20.10 2.64
CA ASP A 84 3.16 -19.91 2.14
C ASP A 84 3.27 -18.96 0.94
N ARG A 85 2.14 -18.49 0.39
CA ARG A 85 2.08 -17.60 -0.77
C ARG A 85 2.24 -16.12 -0.44
N VAL A 86 2.43 -15.79 0.84
CA VAL A 86 2.58 -14.41 1.31
C VAL A 86 3.96 -14.22 1.95
N ILE A 87 4.39 -12.97 2.06
CA ILE A 87 5.65 -12.63 2.74
C ILE A 87 5.37 -12.56 4.23
N HIS A 88 6.09 -13.33 5.05
CA HIS A 88 5.91 -13.33 6.50
C HIS A 88 7.01 -12.52 7.19
N VAL A 89 6.59 -11.60 8.05
CA VAL A 89 7.47 -10.87 8.96
C VAL A 89 6.92 -11.04 10.37
N ALA A 90 7.69 -11.66 11.26
CA ALA A 90 7.30 -11.82 12.65
C ALA A 90 8.21 -10.96 13.54
N ALA A 91 7.60 -10.09 14.35
CA ALA A 91 8.31 -9.40 15.43
C ALA A 91 7.46 -9.46 16.69
N LYS A 92 7.70 -10.53 17.45
CA LYS A 92 7.01 -10.80 18.71
C LYS A 92 7.19 -9.62 19.66
N ASN A 93 6.11 -9.21 20.30
CA ASN A 93 6.07 -8.12 21.29
C ASN A 93 6.36 -6.71 20.71
N GLN A 94 6.33 -6.52 19.39
CA GLN A 94 6.35 -5.18 18.79
C GLN A 94 4.94 -4.68 18.48
N THR A 95 4.76 -3.37 18.46
CA THR A 95 3.49 -2.74 18.06
C THR A 95 3.32 -2.80 16.54
N LYS A 96 2.08 -2.99 16.05
CA LYS A 96 1.75 -3.08 14.61
C LYS A 96 2.44 -1.99 13.75
N TRP A 97 2.38 -0.72 14.18
CA TRP A 97 2.97 0.41 13.44
C TRP A 97 4.50 0.40 13.37
N TRP A 98 5.18 -0.31 14.27
CA TRP A 98 6.63 -0.43 14.25
C TRP A 98 7.10 -1.14 12.98
N PHE A 99 6.32 -2.09 12.47
CA PHE A 99 6.63 -2.80 11.23
C PHE A 99 6.61 -1.89 10.02
N ALA A 100 5.58 -1.06 9.86
CA ALA A 100 5.49 -0.11 8.75
C ALA A 100 6.72 0.80 8.70
N LYS A 101 7.15 1.30 9.87
CA LYS A 101 8.34 2.15 9.96
C LYS A 101 9.65 1.41 9.69
N GLY A 102 9.75 0.15 10.12
CA GLY A 102 10.99 -0.63 10.05
C GLY A 102 11.20 -1.42 8.76
N PHE A 103 10.12 -1.93 8.15
CA PHE A 103 10.16 -2.87 7.03
C PHE A 103 9.67 -2.29 5.70
N LEU A 104 8.84 -1.24 5.71
CA LEU A 104 8.47 -0.56 4.46
C LEU A 104 9.52 0.48 4.07
N HIS A 105 10.77 0.03 3.96
CA HIS A 105 11.90 0.85 3.54
C HIS A 105 11.70 1.29 2.07
N PRO A 106 12.08 2.53 1.67
CA PRO A 106 11.96 3.02 0.30
C PRO A 106 12.47 2.04 -0.76
N ASP A 107 13.58 1.35 -0.50
CA ASP A 107 14.16 0.38 -1.44
C ASP A 107 13.26 -0.85 -1.69
N ILE A 108 12.39 -1.19 -0.73
CA ILE A 108 11.42 -2.29 -0.88
C ILE A 108 10.15 -1.75 -1.52
N VAL A 109 9.63 -0.61 -1.04
CA VAL A 109 8.35 -0.09 -1.52
C VAL A 109 8.43 0.54 -2.92
N ALA A 110 9.61 0.97 -3.37
CA ALA A 110 9.81 1.56 -4.70
C ALA A 110 9.57 0.57 -5.85
N GLU A 111 9.50 -0.74 -5.56
CA GLU A 111 9.11 -1.74 -6.55
C GLU A 111 7.60 -1.81 -6.78
N TYR A 112 6.81 -1.21 -5.89
CA TYR A 112 5.36 -1.23 -5.93
C TYR A 112 4.80 0.15 -6.29
N ASN A 113 3.83 0.19 -7.20
CA ASN A 113 3.13 1.41 -7.57
C ASN A 113 2.20 1.90 -6.45
N TYR A 114 1.63 0.95 -5.71
CA TYR A 114 0.73 1.21 -4.60
C TYR A 114 1.07 0.30 -3.43
N VAL A 115 1.06 0.86 -2.22
CA VAL A 115 1.20 0.12 -0.97
C VAL A 115 -0.01 0.43 -0.09
N PHE A 116 -0.78 -0.60 0.23
CA PHE A 116 -1.89 -0.52 1.18
C PHE A 116 -1.39 -1.02 2.53
N LEU A 117 -1.41 -0.13 3.51
CA LEU A 117 -1.17 -0.50 4.90
C LEU A 117 -2.53 -0.75 5.56
N TRP A 118 -2.77 -1.99 5.97
CA TRP A 118 -4.07 -2.45 6.46
C TRP A 118 -3.97 -2.97 7.90
N ASP A 119 -4.99 -2.72 8.69
CA ASP A 119 -5.14 -3.28 10.04
C ASP A 119 -6.27 -4.32 10.00
N GLU A 120 -6.12 -5.42 10.75
CA GLU A 120 -7.06 -6.55 10.65
C GLU A 120 -8.46 -6.24 11.20
N ASP A 121 -8.62 -5.14 11.93
CA ASP A 121 -9.88 -4.64 12.46
C ASP A 121 -10.62 -3.68 11.51
N ILE A 122 -10.05 -3.41 10.32
CA ILE A 122 -10.67 -2.57 9.28
C ILE A 122 -11.48 -3.45 8.33
N ASP A 123 -12.78 -3.19 8.29
CA ASP A 123 -13.72 -3.87 7.40
C ASP A 123 -13.43 -3.59 5.92
N ILE A 124 -13.59 -4.62 5.09
CA ILE A 124 -13.25 -4.62 3.67
C ILE A 124 -14.46 -4.71 2.75
N GLU A 125 -15.69 -4.83 3.27
CA GLU A 125 -16.90 -5.04 2.45
C GLU A 125 -17.02 -4.02 1.31
N ASN A 126 -16.79 -2.74 1.59
CA ASN A 126 -17.00 -1.65 0.62
C ASN A 126 -15.71 -1.16 -0.07
N PHE A 127 -14.56 -1.77 0.20
CA PHE A 127 -13.28 -1.33 -0.37
C PHE A 127 -13.01 -1.99 -1.73
N HIS A 128 -12.51 -1.23 -2.71
CA HIS A 128 -12.16 -1.75 -4.03
C HIS A 128 -10.68 -1.46 -4.32
N PRO A 129 -9.78 -2.47 -4.32
CA PRO A 129 -8.33 -2.26 -4.45
C PRO A 129 -7.87 -1.57 -5.74
N GLN A 130 -8.71 -1.53 -6.77
CA GLN A 130 -8.41 -0.95 -8.09
C GLN A 130 -9.07 0.42 -8.35
N ARG A 131 -9.77 1.02 -7.38
CA ARG A 131 -10.49 2.30 -7.53
C ARG A 131 -10.16 3.26 -6.41
#